data_AF-A0A8C9H1N7-F1
#
_entry.id   AF-A0A8C9H1N7-F1
#
_cell.length_a   1.000
_cell.length_b   1.000
_cell.length_c   1.000
_cell.angle_alpha   90.00
_cell.angle_beta   90.00
_cell.angle_gamma   90.00
#
_symmetry.space_group_name_H-M   'P 1'
#
loop_
_entity.id
_entity.type
_entity.pdbx_description
1 polymer ?
#
loop_
_entity_poly.entity_id
_entity_poly.type
_entity_poly.pdbx_seq_one_letter_code
_entity_poly.pdbx_strand_id
1 'polypeptide(L)'
;ILLPWPPKMHPNIDTASLFHWRHQARVERMEQFQKEKEELDRGCCECKRKVAECQRKLKELEVAEGGKAELERLQAEAQQLSKEERSWEQKLEEMRKKEKSMPWNVDTLSKDGFNKSMVNTKPEKTEEDSKEVREQKHKTFVEKYEKQIKHFGMLRRWDDSQKYQSDNVHLVCEETANYLAIWCIDLEVEEKCALMEQVVPQTIVMQFILELAKSLKVDPRACFWQFFTKIKTADPEIVSLHSSVGDRVRLCLKNK
;
A
#
# COMPACT_ATOMS: atom_id res chain seq x y z
N ILE A 1 4.76 -16.20 2.97
CA ILE A 1 5.78 -16.95 3.74
C ILE A 1 5.75 -16.41 5.16
N LEU A 2 4.95 -17.04 6.01
CA LEU A 2 4.95 -16.77 7.45
C LEU A 2 6.24 -17.38 8.01
N LEU A 3 7.15 -16.56 8.51
CA LEU A 3 8.28 -17.06 9.31
C LEU A 3 7.73 -17.35 10.72
N PRO A 4 7.67 -18.62 11.16
CA PRO A 4 7.23 -18.97 12.50
C PRO A 4 8.47 -19.07 13.38
N TRP A 5 9.07 -17.93 13.70
CA TRP A 5 10.05 -17.87 14.78
C TRP A 5 9.53 -16.86 15.78
N PRO A 6 9.30 -17.24 17.06
CA PRO A 6 9.05 -16.23 18.08
C PRO A 6 10.21 -15.23 18.02
N PRO A 7 9.95 -13.92 18.10
CA PRO A 7 11.04 -12.97 18.13
C PRO A 7 11.92 -13.36 19.31
N LYS A 8 13.22 -13.59 19.05
CA LYS A 8 14.19 -13.96 20.07
C LYS A 8 14.32 -12.79 21.05
N MET A 9 13.41 -12.76 22.02
CA MET A 9 13.20 -11.74 23.02
C MET A 9 13.34 -12.41 24.38
N HIS A 10 14.00 -11.71 25.29
CA HIS A 10 14.13 -12.12 26.67
C HIS A 10 13.33 -11.13 27.51
N PRO A 11 12.48 -11.58 28.47
CA PRO A 11 11.60 -10.69 29.24
C PRO A 11 12.31 -9.52 29.93
N ASN A 12 13.61 -9.67 30.23
CA ASN A 12 14.41 -8.65 30.91
C ASN A 12 15.25 -7.78 29.97
N ILE A 13 15.10 -7.87 28.64
CA ILE A 13 15.89 -7.10 27.68
C ILE A 13 14.99 -6.14 26.90
N ASP A 14 15.35 -4.86 26.90
CA ASP A 14 14.68 -3.87 26.05
C ASP A 14 14.87 -4.22 24.58
N THR A 15 13.74 -4.50 23.95
CA THR A 15 13.68 -5.00 22.58
C THR A 15 14.01 -3.89 21.57
N ALA A 16 13.67 -2.63 21.87
CA ALA A 16 13.95 -1.51 20.98
C ALA A 16 15.47 -1.31 20.80
N SER A 17 16.21 -1.28 21.92
CA SER A 17 17.68 -1.18 21.91
C SER A 17 18.34 -2.44 21.32
N LEU A 18 17.80 -3.63 21.62
CA LEU A 18 18.34 -4.90 21.12
C LEU A 18 18.30 -5.00 19.59
N PHE A 19 17.23 -4.54 18.93
CA PHE A 19 17.15 -4.58 17.47
C PHE A 19 18.14 -3.64 16.80
N HIS A 20 18.33 -2.43 17.35
CA HIS A 20 19.34 -1.48 16.87
C HIS A 20 20.74 -2.09 17.02
N TRP A 21 21.04 -2.68 18.19
CA TRP A 21 22.33 -3.34 18.42
C TRP A 21 22.56 -4.53 17.48
N ARG A 22 21.53 -5.37 17.24
CA ARG A 22 21.60 -6.47 16.28
C ARG A 22 21.82 -5.98 14.85
N HIS A 23 21.20 -4.87 14.45
CA HIS A 23 21.42 -4.24 13.16
C HIS A 23 22.87 -3.73 13.05
N GLN A 24 23.34 -3.00 14.06
CA GLN A 24 24.71 -2.48 14.12
C GLN A 24 25.74 -3.61 14.01
N ALA A 25 25.62 -4.64 14.85
CA ALA A 25 26.51 -5.80 14.81
C ALA A 25 26.46 -6.55 13.47
N ARG A 26 25.35 -6.49 12.74
CA ARG A 26 25.24 -7.06 11.39
C ARG A 26 26.00 -6.21 10.37
N VAL A 27 25.82 -4.90 10.40
CA VAL A 27 26.54 -3.96 9.52
C VAL A 27 28.05 -4.09 9.76
N GLU A 28 28.52 -4.09 11.01
CA GLU A 28 29.93 -4.27 11.36
C GLU A 28 30.50 -5.62 10.88
N ARG A 29 29.74 -6.72 11.00
CA ARG A 29 30.16 -8.02 10.46
C ARG A 29 30.31 -8.00 8.94
N MET A 30 29.39 -7.34 8.22
CA MET A 30 29.46 -7.23 6.76
C MET A 30 30.62 -6.31 6.33
N GLU A 31 30.85 -5.21 7.05
CA GLU A 31 31.97 -4.30 6.78
C GLU A 31 33.32 -4.98 7.01
N GLN A 32 33.48 -5.70 8.13
CA GLN A 32 34.70 -6.47 8.41
C GLN A 32 34.93 -7.56 7.36
N PHE A 33 33.87 -8.24 6.93
CA PHE A 33 33.92 -9.25 5.88
C PHE A 33 34.36 -8.67 4.53
N GLN A 34 33.80 -7.50 4.17
CA GLN A 34 34.15 -6.79 2.95
C GLN A 34 35.61 -6.32 2.98
N LYS A 35 36.07 -5.77 4.12
CA LYS A 35 37.46 -5.36 4.31
C LYS A 35 38.44 -6.53 4.20
N GLU A 36 38.12 -7.67 4.83
CA GLU A 36 38.94 -8.89 4.70
C GLU A 36 39.02 -9.34 3.24
N LYS A 37 37.90 -9.31 2.51
CA LYS A 37 37.86 -9.68 1.09
C LYS A 37 38.73 -8.77 0.23
N GLU A 38 38.67 -7.45 0.44
CA GLU A 38 39.46 -6.47 -0.30
C GLU A 38 40.97 -6.57 -0.01
N GLU A 39 41.37 -6.81 1.24
CA GLU A 39 42.77 -7.05 1.60
C GLU A 39 43.31 -8.32 0.95
N LEU A 40 42.52 -9.40 0.94
CA LEU A 40 42.89 -10.67 0.30
C LEU A 40 43.03 -10.52 -1.22
N ASP A 41 42.10 -9.82 -1.85
CA ASP A 41 42.13 -9.56 -3.30
C ASP A 41 43.35 -8.71 -3.69
N ARG A 42 43.66 -7.67 -2.90
CA ARG A 42 44.87 -6.86 -3.09
C ARG A 42 46.14 -7.69 -2.96
N GLY A 43 46.26 -8.47 -1.88
CA GLY A 43 47.41 -9.34 -1.65
C GLY A 43 47.61 -10.38 -2.77
N CYS A 44 46.50 -10.97 -3.24
CA CYS A 44 46.51 -11.89 -4.38
C CYS A 44 46.98 -11.19 -5.66
N CYS A 45 46.46 -10.00 -5.97
CA CYS A 45 46.85 -9.23 -7.14
C CYS A 45 48.34 -8.83 -7.10
N GLU A 46 48.85 -8.42 -5.93
CA GLU A 46 50.26 -8.08 -5.74
C GLU A 46 51.18 -9.29 -5.93
N CYS A 47 50.84 -10.44 -5.33
CA CYS A 47 51.60 -11.67 -5.51
C CYS A 47 51.60 -12.12 -6.98
N LYS A 48 50.45 -12.09 -7.65
CA LYS A 48 50.32 -12.44 -9.07
C LYS A 48 51.17 -11.55 -9.96
N ARG A 49 51.21 -10.23 -9.68
CA ARG A 49 52.08 -9.28 -10.39
C ARG A 49 53.56 -9.61 -10.18
N LYS A 50 53.98 -9.87 -8.95
CA LYS A 50 55.38 -10.24 -8.62
C LYS A 50 55.79 -11.55 -9.29
N VAL A 51 54.93 -12.58 -9.28
CA VAL A 51 55.16 -13.84 -9.99
C VAL A 51 55.36 -13.60 -11.48
N ALA A 52 54.49 -12.81 -12.12
CA ALA A 52 54.59 -12.50 -13.55
C ALA A 52 55.89 -11.74 -13.89
N GLU A 53 56.30 -10.79 -13.05
CA GLU A 53 57.57 -10.07 -13.22
C GLU A 53 58.79 -10.99 -13.06
N CYS A 54 58.78 -11.88 -12.06
CA CYS A 54 59.85 -12.88 -11.86
C CYS A 54 59.92 -13.89 -13.01
N GLN A 55 58.77 -14.34 -13.53
CA GLN A 55 58.72 -15.22 -14.70
C GLN A 55 59.25 -14.55 -15.97
N ARG A 56 58.97 -13.25 -16.16
CA ARG A 56 59.54 -12.48 -17.27
C ARG A 56 61.07 -12.40 -17.17
N LYS A 57 61.57 -12.04 -15.99
CA LYS A 57 63.02 -11.96 -15.73
C LYS A 57 63.73 -13.32 -15.86
N LEU A 58 63.08 -14.42 -15.46
CA LEU A 58 63.61 -15.78 -15.67
C LEU A 58 63.81 -16.08 -17.16
N LYS A 59 62.83 -15.76 -18.02
CA LYS A 59 62.95 -15.95 -19.47
C LYS A 59 64.05 -15.08 -20.09
N GLU A 60 64.22 -13.85 -19.59
CA GLU A 60 65.29 -12.94 -20.04
C GLU A 60 66.68 -13.46 -19.65
N LEU A 61 66.83 -14.01 -18.44
CA LEU A 61 68.10 -14.56 -17.94
C LEU A 61 68.45 -15.93 -18.54
N GLU A 62 67.47 -16.72 -18.96
CA GLU A 62 67.68 -17.99 -19.67
C GLU A 62 68.28 -17.77 -21.07
N VAL A 63 67.94 -16.64 -21.71
CA VAL A 63 68.49 -16.22 -23.00
C VAL A 63 69.89 -15.59 -22.87
N ALA A 64 70.25 -15.08 -21.69
CA ALA A 64 71.55 -14.48 -21.43
C ALA A 64 72.59 -15.51 -20.96
N GLU A 65 73.62 -15.77 -21.77
CA GLU A 65 74.72 -16.68 -21.40
C GLU A 65 75.58 -16.08 -20.28
N GLY A 66 75.40 -16.55 -19.04
CA GLY A 66 76.29 -16.21 -17.91
C GLY A 66 75.68 -16.13 -16.50
N GLY A 67 74.37 -16.32 -16.34
CA GLY A 67 73.65 -16.00 -15.08
C GLY A 67 73.26 -17.15 -14.16
N LYS A 68 73.89 -18.33 -14.18
CA LYS A 68 73.38 -19.54 -13.49
C LYS A 68 73.07 -19.37 -12.00
N ALA A 69 73.87 -18.62 -11.24
CA ALA A 69 73.62 -18.36 -9.83
C ALA A 69 72.41 -17.42 -9.59
N GLU A 70 72.24 -16.42 -10.45
CA GLU A 70 71.10 -15.50 -10.40
C GLU A 70 69.81 -16.17 -10.88
N LEU A 71 69.93 -17.10 -11.84
CA LEU A 71 68.83 -17.94 -12.31
C LEU A 71 68.29 -18.83 -11.18
N GLU A 72 69.16 -19.53 -10.43
CA GLU A 72 68.75 -20.34 -9.27
C GLU A 72 68.09 -19.47 -8.17
N ARG A 73 68.66 -18.29 -7.88
CA ARG A 73 68.09 -17.34 -6.91
C ARG A 73 66.68 -16.89 -7.32
N LEU A 74 66.51 -16.50 -8.58
CA LEU A 74 65.24 -16.01 -9.11
C LEU A 74 64.21 -17.13 -9.26
N GLN A 75 64.65 -18.37 -9.51
CA GLN A 75 63.80 -19.55 -9.56
C GLN A 75 63.29 -19.92 -8.17
N ALA A 76 64.13 -19.83 -7.14
CA ALA A 76 63.71 -19.99 -5.75
C ALA A 76 62.72 -18.89 -5.31
N GLU A 77 62.97 -17.64 -5.71
CA GLU A 77 62.07 -16.50 -5.46
C GLU A 77 60.71 -16.69 -6.16
N ALA A 78 60.70 -17.13 -7.42
CA ALA A 78 59.47 -17.43 -8.16
C ALA A 78 58.69 -18.60 -7.54
N GLN A 79 59.37 -19.65 -7.07
CA GLN A 79 58.73 -20.77 -6.37
C GLN A 79 58.12 -20.32 -5.04
N GLN A 80 58.79 -19.42 -4.31
CA GLN A 80 58.26 -18.86 -3.06
C GLN A 80 57.03 -17.99 -3.32
N LEU A 81 57.08 -17.10 -4.31
CA LEU A 81 55.95 -16.26 -4.71
C LEU A 81 54.77 -17.08 -5.24
N SER A 82 55.03 -18.20 -5.91
CA SER A 82 53.99 -19.14 -6.35
C SER A 82 53.32 -19.87 -5.18
N LYS A 83 54.07 -20.22 -4.12
CA LYS A 83 53.49 -20.74 -2.88
C LYS A 83 52.62 -19.69 -2.18
N GLU A 84 53.07 -18.43 -2.18
CA GLU A 84 52.30 -17.31 -1.63
C GLU A 84 51.01 -17.08 -2.42
N GLU A 85 51.06 -17.03 -3.75
CA GLU A 85 49.87 -16.95 -4.61
C GLU A 85 48.87 -18.08 -4.31
N ARG A 86 49.35 -19.32 -4.19
CA ARG A 86 48.50 -20.46 -3.82
C ARG A 86 47.85 -20.29 -2.44
N SER A 87 48.57 -19.71 -1.48
CA SER A 87 48.02 -19.41 -0.16
C SER A 87 46.95 -18.31 -0.19
N TRP A 88 47.08 -17.33 -1.08
CA TRP A 88 46.07 -16.29 -1.29
C TRP A 88 44.82 -16.85 -1.96
N GLU A 89 44.96 -17.70 -2.97
CA GLU A 89 43.81 -18.38 -3.61
C GLU A 89 43.06 -19.25 -2.61
N GLN A 90 43.77 -19.96 -1.72
CA GLN A 90 43.13 -20.71 -0.64
C GLN A 90 42.34 -19.80 0.30
N LYS A 91 42.87 -18.64 0.68
CA LYS A 91 42.15 -17.66 1.51
C LYS A 91 40.92 -17.09 0.79
N LEU A 92 41.01 -16.82 -0.51
CA LEU A 92 39.86 -16.38 -1.32
C LEU A 92 38.78 -17.45 -1.41
N GLU A 93 39.15 -18.74 -1.54
CA GLU A 93 38.18 -19.83 -1.54
C GLU A 93 37.51 -20.00 -0.16
N GLU A 94 38.26 -19.83 0.94
CA GLU A 94 37.66 -19.78 2.28
C GLU A 94 36.69 -18.59 2.42
N MET A 95 36.98 -17.44 1.81
CA MET A 95 36.01 -16.33 1.75
C MET A 95 34.76 -16.71 0.95
N ARG A 96 34.87 -17.37 -0.20
CA ARG A 96 33.71 -17.85 -0.96
C ARG A 96 32.86 -18.85 -0.15
N LYS A 97 33.49 -19.70 0.67
CA LYS A 97 32.77 -20.58 1.61
C LYS A 97 32.04 -19.77 2.68
N LYS A 98 32.70 -18.75 3.25
CA LYS A 98 32.05 -17.82 4.20
C LYS A 98 30.85 -17.12 3.56
N GLU A 99 30.94 -16.66 2.31
CA GLU A 99 29.82 -16.06 1.56
C GLU A 99 28.64 -17.04 1.43
N LYS A 100 28.90 -18.30 1.06
CA LYS A 100 27.87 -19.34 0.96
C LYS A 100 27.21 -19.66 2.30
N SER A 101 27.97 -19.60 3.39
CA SER A 101 27.48 -19.82 4.75
C SER A 101 26.81 -18.57 5.38
N MET A 102 26.86 -17.44 4.68
CA MET A 102 26.40 -16.17 5.22
C MET A 102 24.88 -16.19 5.42
N PRO A 103 24.38 -15.71 6.58
CA PRO A 103 22.94 -15.63 6.81
C PRO A 103 22.24 -14.68 5.83
N TRP A 104 21.17 -15.18 5.21
CA TRP A 104 20.28 -14.36 4.40
C TRP A 104 19.66 -13.23 5.24
N ASN A 105 19.71 -12.03 4.69
CA ASN A 105 19.18 -10.79 5.28
C ASN A 105 18.63 -9.90 4.16
N VAL A 106 18.02 -8.76 4.51
CA VAL A 106 17.37 -7.87 3.53
C VAL A 106 18.29 -7.42 2.39
N ASP A 107 19.60 -7.29 2.65
CA ASP A 107 20.58 -6.83 1.66
C ASP A 107 21.12 -7.97 0.77
N THR A 108 21.00 -9.23 1.21
CA THR A 108 21.47 -10.41 0.45
C THR A 108 20.34 -11.14 -0.27
N LEU A 109 19.12 -11.07 0.27
CA LEU A 109 17.97 -11.80 -0.26
C LEU A 109 17.46 -11.22 -1.59
N SER A 110 17.43 -9.90 -1.71
CA SER A 110 16.85 -9.22 -2.87
C SER A 110 17.40 -7.81 -3.02
N LYS A 111 17.29 -7.28 -4.24
CA LYS A 111 17.54 -5.88 -4.56
C LYS A 111 16.22 -5.20 -4.94
N ASP A 112 16.14 -3.89 -4.73
CA ASP A 112 14.99 -3.13 -5.22
C ASP A 112 14.96 -3.16 -6.75
N GLY A 113 13.98 -3.88 -7.31
CA GLY A 113 13.84 -4.07 -8.76
C GLY A 113 12.97 -2.99 -9.42
N PHE A 114 11.96 -2.49 -8.70
CA PHE A 114 11.03 -1.49 -9.19
C PHE A 114 10.35 -0.79 -8.01
N ASN A 115 10.45 0.53 -7.99
CA ASN A 115 9.87 1.37 -6.95
C ASN A 115 9.14 2.55 -7.59
N LYS A 116 7.81 2.56 -7.50
CA LYS A 116 6.97 3.64 -8.00
C LYS A 116 5.87 3.96 -7.00
N SER A 117 5.89 5.17 -6.49
CA SER A 117 4.79 5.73 -5.70
C SER A 117 3.84 6.51 -6.60
N MET A 118 2.55 6.50 -6.25
CA MET A 118 1.52 7.34 -6.86
C MET A 118 0.62 7.86 -5.75
N VAL A 119 0.55 9.18 -5.61
CA VAL A 119 -0.40 9.84 -4.72
C VAL A 119 -1.61 10.23 -5.57
N ASN A 120 -2.81 9.79 -5.16
CA ASN A 120 -4.05 10.11 -5.86
C ASN A 120 -4.50 11.54 -5.51
N THR A 121 -3.76 12.53 -5.98
CA THR A 121 -4.15 13.94 -5.94
C THR A 121 -5.32 14.12 -6.89
N LYS A 122 -6.50 14.45 -6.35
CA LYS A 122 -7.72 14.61 -7.15
C LYS A 122 -7.50 15.70 -8.21
N PRO A 123 -8.03 15.53 -9.44
CA PRO A 123 -8.03 16.60 -10.43
C PRO A 123 -8.80 17.80 -9.87
N GLU A 124 -8.41 19.01 -10.30
CA GLU A 124 -9.18 20.22 -10.00
C GLU A 124 -10.63 19.99 -10.44
N LYS A 125 -11.58 20.39 -9.59
CA LYS A 125 -13.01 20.32 -9.94
C LYS A 125 -13.27 21.33 -11.07
N THR A 126 -13.11 20.91 -12.31
CA THR A 126 -13.53 21.67 -13.49
C THR A 126 -15.07 21.72 -13.53
N GLU A 127 -15.62 22.72 -14.21
CA GLU A 127 -17.06 23.01 -14.40
C GLU A 127 -17.89 21.90 -15.10
N GLU A 128 -17.70 20.62 -14.76
CA GLU A 128 -18.57 19.50 -15.19
C GLU A 128 -19.99 19.58 -14.58
N ASP A 129 -20.28 20.64 -13.84
CA ASP A 129 -21.53 20.88 -13.12
C ASP A 129 -22.52 21.76 -13.91
N SER A 130 -22.41 21.79 -15.25
CA SER A 130 -23.46 22.40 -16.08
C SER A 130 -24.78 21.67 -15.84
N LYS A 131 -25.89 22.43 -15.73
CA LYS A 131 -27.23 21.89 -15.42
C LYS A 131 -27.64 20.77 -16.37
N GLU A 132 -27.25 20.88 -17.64
CA GLU A 132 -27.54 19.89 -18.69
C GLU A 132 -26.83 18.55 -18.44
N VAL A 133 -25.55 18.58 -18.04
CA VAL A 133 -24.78 17.38 -17.70
C VAL A 133 -25.37 16.69 -16.47
N ARG A 134 -25.80 17.48 -15.48
CA ARG A 134 -26.48 16.98 -14.28
C ARG A 134 -27.81 16.31 -14.61
N GLU A 135 -28.59 16.87 -15.53
CA GLU A 135 -29.86 16.29 -15.97
C GLU A 135 -29.66 14.98 -16.75
N GLN A 136 -28.70 14.94 -17.68
CA GLN A 136 -28.36 13.69 -18.39
C GLN A 136 -27.85 12.61 -17.45
N LYS A 137 -27.00 12.97 -16.48
CA LYS A 137 -26.55 12.08 -15.42
C LYS A 137 -27.73 11.60 -14.57
N HIS A 138 -28.66 12.49 -14.21
CA HIS A 138 -29.85 12.12 -13.45
C HIS A 138 -30.69 11.08 -14.18
N LYS A 139 -31.01 11.32 -15.45
CA LYS A 139 -31.81 10.40 -16.27
C LYS A 139 -31.16 9.03 -16.38
N THR A 140 -29.89 8.97 -16.79
CA THR A 140 -29.17 7.71 -16.97
C THR A 140 -28.93 6.96 -15.65
N PHE A 141 -28.69 7.69 -14.55
CA PHE A 141 -28.52 7.11 -13.22
C PHE A 141 -29.81 6.47 -12.71
N VAL A 142 -30.93 7.20 -12.81
CA VAL A 142 -32.24 6.73 -12.39
C VAL A 142 -32.64 5.50 -13.19
N GLU A 143 -32.53 5.55 -14.53
CA GLU A 143 -32.84 4.40 -15.40
C GLU A 143 -32.01 3.16 -15.04
N LYS A 144 -30.72 3.34 -14.72
CA LYS A 144 -29.82 2.23 -14.40
C LYS A 144 -30.09 1.63 -13.02
N TYR A 145 -30.40 2.46 -12.03
CA TYR A 145 -30.47 2.04 -10.62
C TYR A 145 -31.88 2.09 -10.03
N GLU A 146 -32.91 2.27 -10.85
CA GLU A 146 -34.31 2.40 -10.43
C GLU A 146 -34.74 1.30 -9.44
N LYS A 147 -34.44 0.03 -9.76
CA LYS A 147 -34.79 -1.11 -8.91
C LYS A 147 -34.08 -1.04 -7.55
N GLN A 148 -32.83 -0.58 -7.53
CA GLN A 148 -32.07 -0.47 -6.31
C GLN A 148 -32.55 0.70 -5.45
N ILE A 149 -32.94 1.81 -6.08
CA ILE A 149 -33.53 2.97 -5.40
C ILE A 149 -34.88 2.60 -4.79
N LYS A 150 -35.76 1.92 -5.54
CA LYS A 150 -37.03 1.40 -5.02
C LYS A 150 -36.82 0.42 -3.87
N HIS A 151 -35.84 -0.48 -3.98
CA HIS A 151 -35.52 -1.40 -2.88
C HIS A 151 -35.10 -0.65 -1.62
N PHE A 152 -34.22 0.34 -1.74
CA PHE A 152 -33.85 1.20 -0.62
C PHE A 152 -35.08 1.88 -0.01
N GLY A 153 -35.96 2.45 -0.83
CA GLY A 153 -37.20 3.10 -0.38
C GLY A 153 -38.16 2.16 0.35
N MET A 154 -38.10 0.85 0.14
CA MET A 154 -38.95 -0.12 0.83
C MET A 154 -38.37 -0.59 2.18
N LEU A 155 -37.12 -0.25 2.50
CA LEU A 155 -36.50 -0.60 3.77
C LEU A 155 -37.09 0.22 4.92
N ARG A 156 -37.03 -0.31 6.14
CA ARG A 156 -37.52 0.38 7.34
C ARG A 156 -36.55 0.36 8.51
N ARG A 157 -35.81 -0.75 8.67
CA ARG A 157 -34.82 -0.87 9.75
C ARG A 157 -33.57 -0.06 9.40
N TRP A 158 -33.06 0.66 10.40
CA TRP A 158 -31.84 1.46 10.28
C TRP A 158 -30.63 0.63 9.88
N ASP A 159 -30.47 -0.56 10.47
CA ASP A 159 -29.35 -1.46 10.17
C ASP A 159 -29.39 -1.97 8.73
N ASP A 160 -30.58 -2.34 8.23
CA ASP A 160 -30.76 -2.81 6.86
C ASP A 160 -30.50 -1.68 5.86
N SER A 161 -30.99 -0.48 6.17
CA SER A 161 -30.78 0.73 5.34
C SER A 161 -29.29 1.10 5.28
N GLN A 162 -28.60 1.06 6.41
CA GLN A 162 -27.16 1.32 6.50
C GLN A 162 -26.33 0.27 5.75
N LYS A 163 -26.66 -1.00 5.90
CA LYS A 163 -25.99 -2.10 5.20
C LYS A 163 -26.22 -1.99 3.70
N TYR A 164 -27.46 -1.75 3.27
CA TYR A 164 -27.80 -1.62 1.86
C TYR A 164 -27.09 -0.44 1.19
N GLN A 165 -26.96 0.70 1.88
CA GLN A 165 -26.16 1.82 1.39
C GLN A 165 -24.66 1.53 1.38
N SER A 166 -24.14 0.72 2.32
CA SER A 166 -22.74 0.27 2.29
C SER A 166 -22.45 -0.64 1.10
N ASP A 167 -23.40 -1.50 0.73
CA ASP A 167 -23.29 -2.37 -0.44
C ASP A 167 -23.50 -1.58 -1.75
N ASN A 168 -24.27 -0.49 -1.71
CA ASN A 168 -24.64 0.33 -2.86
C ASN A 168 -24.33 1.81 -2.63
N VAL A 169 -23.07 2.13 -2.36
CA VAL A 169 -22.62 3.50 -2.00
C VAL A 169 -22.95 4.54 -3.07
N HIS A 170 -23.03 4.13 -4.35
CA HIS A 170 -23.40 5.02 -5.45
C HIS A 170 -24.81 5.59 -5.32
N LEU A 171 -25.71 4.93 -4.59
CA LEU A 171 -27.08 5.42 -4.32
C LEU A 171 -27.11 6.60 -3.34
N VAL A 172 -26.04 6.85 -2.60
CA VAL A 172 -25.95 7.99 -1.68
C VAL A 172 -25.61 9.25 -2.48
N CYS A 173 -26.63 9.84 -3.11
CA CYS A 173 -26.52 11.03 -3.96
C CYS A 173 -27.84 11.80 -4.07
N GLU A 174 -27.80 13.01 -4.62
CA GLU A 174 -28.98 13.87 -4.78
C GLU A 174 -30.01 13.26 -5.75
N GLU A 175 -29.55 12.54 -6.77
CA GLU A 175 -30.41 11.91 -7.77
C GLU A 175 -31.36 10.87 -7.15
N THR A 176 -30.86 10.09 -6.18
CA THR A 176 -31.68 9.13 -5.43
C THR A 176 -32.74 9.82 -4.58
N ALA A 177 -32.39 10.90 -3.88
CA ALA A 177 -33.34 11.67 -3.07
C ALA A 177 -34.47 12.25 -3.94
N ASN A 178 -34.11 12.83 -5.09
CA ASN A 178 -35.07 13.41 -6.04
C ASN A 178 -36.01 12.33 -6.58
N TYR A 179 -35.49 11.17 -6.97
CA TYR A 179 -36.31 10.07 -7.45
C TYR A 179 -37.29 9.58 -6.39
N LEU A 180 -36.84 9.38 -5.15
CA LEU A 180 -37.71 8.94 -4.06
C LEU A 180 -38.81 9.97 -3.75
N ALA A 181 -38.50 11.26 -3.82
CA ALA A 181 -39.48 12.32 -3.63
C ALA A 181 -40.56 12.31 -4.74
N ILE A 182 -40.16 12.15 -6.00
CA ILE A 182 -41.10 12.00 -7.13
C ILE A 182 -41.93 10.73 -6.95
N TRP A 183 -41.30 9.62 -6.57
CA TRP A 183 -42.00 8.36 -6.36
C TRP A 183 -43.05 8.46 -5.24
N CYS A 184 -42.78 9.20 -4.16
CA CYS A 184 -43.80 9.48 -3.14
C CYS A 184 -45.00 10.25 -3.72
N ILE A 185 -44.77 11.21 -4.62
CA ILE A 185 -45.84 11.97 -5.27
C ILE A 185 -46.67 11.05 -6.18
N ASP A 186 -46.02 10.24 -7.00
CA ASP A 186 -46.69 9.29 -7.90
C ASP A 186 -47.55 8.30 -7.12
N LEU A 187 -47.05 7.79 -5.99
CA LEU A 187 -47.80 6.89 -5.11
C LEU A 187 -49.04 7.54 -4.50
N GLU A 188 -48.99 8.83 -4.17
CA GLU A 188 -50.15 9.57 -3.66
C GLU A 188 -51.18 9.83 -4.77
N VAL A 189 -50.73 10.17 -5.99
CA VAL A 189 -51.60 10.32 -7.16
C VAL A 189 -52.29 9.00 -7.53
N GLU A 190 -51.59 7.87 -7.36
CA GLU A 190 -52.14 6.53 -7.55
C GLU A 190 -52.98 6.02 -6.36
N GLU A 191 -53.24 6.85 -5.34
CA GLU A 191 -53.97 6.51 -4.10
C GLU A 191 -53.36 5.34 -3.30
N LYS A 192 -52.06 5.09 -3.45
CA LYS A 192 -51.30 4.06 -2.72
C LYS A 192 -50.65 4.62 -1.45
N CYS A 193 -51.45 5.26 -0.60
CA CYS A 193 -50.95 5.97 0.58
C CYS A 193 -50.15 5.09 1.55
N ALA A 194 -50.53 3.82 1.72
CA ALA A 194 -49.80 2.88 2.59
C ALA A 194 -48.36 2.61 2.11
N LEU A 195 -48.15 2.57 0.78
CA LEU A 195 -46.81 2.41 0.21
C LEU A 195 -46.03 3.72 0.26
N MET A 196 -46.69 4.86 0.07
CA MET A 196 -46.07 6.18 0.25
C MET A 196 -45.53 6.33 1.68
N GLU A 197 -46.31 5.98 2.70
CA GLU A 197 -45.89 6.05 4.11
C GLU A 197 -44.68 5.16 4.42
N GLN A 198 -44.49 4.07 3.67
CA GLN A 198 -43.30 3.22 3.77
C GLN A 198 -42.06 3.90 3.15
N VAL A 199 -42.22 4.62 2.04
CA VAL A 199 -41.11 5.23 1.27
C VAL A 199 -40.64 6.56 1.88
N VAL A 200 -41.56 7.38 2.39
CA VAL A 200 -41.27 8.70 2.97
C VAL A 200 -40.12 8.70 4.00
N PRO A 201 -40.08 7.77 4.99
CA PRO A 201 -38.95 7.66 5.91
C PRO A 201 -37.59 7.57 5.23
N GLN A 202 -37.49 6.77 4.17
CA GLN A 202 -36.22 6.57 3.45
C GLN A 202 -35.84 7.78 2.60
N THR A 203 -36.82 8.50 2.07
CA THR A 203 -36.60 9.80 1.42
C THR A 203 -36.00 10.82 2.39
N ILE A 204 -36.54 10.90 3.62
CA ILE A 204 -36.03 11.80 4.68
C ILE A 204 -34.60 11.43 5.07
N VAL A 205 -34.32 10.14 5.20
CA VAL A 205 -32.98 9.63 5.50
C VAL A 205 -31.95 10.07 4.49
N MET A 206 -32.25 9.88 3.20
CA MET A 206 -31.35 10.30 2.14
C MET A 206 -31.14 11.82 2.17
N GLN A 207 -32.20 12.60 2.38
CA GLN A 207 -32.12 14.05 2.46
C GLN A 207 -31.24 14.52 3.63
N PHE A 208 -31.38 13.89 4.80
CA PHE A 208 -30.60 14.26 5.98
C PHE A 208 -29.12 13.86 5.82
N ILE A 209 -28.83 12.73 5.18
CA ILE A 209 -27.44 12.36 4.83
C ILE A 209 -26.81 13.43 3.94
N LEU A 210 -27.54 13.90 2.91
CA LEU A 210 -27.08 14.96 2.01
C LEU A 210 -26.91 16.31 2.73
N GLU A 211 -27.81 16.64 3.65
CA GLU A 211 -27.72 17.86 4.48
C GLU A 211 -26.51 17.82 5.41
N LEU A 212 -26.29 16.69 6.11
CA LEU A 212 -25.12 16.48 6.96
C LEU A 212 -23.82 16.60 6.15
N ALA A 213 -23.78 16.01 4.95
CA ALA A 213 -22.63 16.09 4.05
C ALA A 213 -22.32 17.53 3.63
N LYS A 214 -23.35 18.31 3.31
CA LYS A 214 -23.25 19.74 2.98
C LYS A 214 -22.71 20.54 4.16
N SER A 215 -23.23 20.32 5.37
CA SER A 215 -22.73 20.98 6.59
C SER A 215 -21.27 20.64 6.89
N LEU A 216 -20.86 19.40 6.66
CA LEU A 216 -19.49 18.92 6.89
C LEU A 216 -18.53 19.20 5.72
N LYS A 217 -19.03 19.69 4.58
CA LYS A 217 -18.27 19.89 3.32
C LYS A 217 -17.54 18.63 2.85
N VAL A 218 -18.14 17.47 3.08
CA VAL A 218 -17.62 16.16 2.65
C VAL A 218 -18.55 15.53 1.63
N ASP A 219 -18.04 14.56 0.88
CA ASP A 219 -18.90 13.76 0.00
C ASP A 219 -19.89 12.93 0.85
N PRO A 220 -21.20 12.90 0.52
CA PRO A 220 -22.19 12.16 1.30
C PRO A 220 -21.88 10.67 1.41
N ARG A 221 -21.20 10.10 0.42
CA ARG A 221 -20.74 8.70 0.41
C ARG A 221 -19.68 8.41 1.46
N ALA A 222 -18.96 9.44 1.90
CA ALA A 222 -17.92 9.31 2.93
C ALA A 222 -18.47 9.48 4.35
N CYS A 223 -19.68 10.04 4.52
CA CYS A 223 -20.22 10.39 5.84
C CYS A 223 -21.59 9.78 6.17
N PHE A 224 -22.24 9.04 5.26
CA PHE A 224 -23.57 8.47 5.51
C PHE A 224 -23.63 7.57 6.76
N TRP A 225 -22.55 6.86 7.09
CA TRP A 225 -22.47 6.05 8.31
C TRP A 225 -22.59 6.88 9.59
N GLN A 226 -22.06 8.11 9.60
CA GLN A 226 -22.14 9.02 10.74
C GLN A 226 -23.58 9.44 11.04
N PHE A 227 -24.41 9.55 10.00
CA PHE A 227 -25.83 9.78 10.16
C PHE A 227 -26.49 8.63 10.94
N PHE A 228 -26.27 7.38 10.53
CA PHE A 228 -26.85 6.22 11.22
C PHE A 228 -26.32 6.07 12.65
N THR A 229 -25.05 6.40 12.90
CA THR A 229 -24.53 6.47 14.27
C THR A 229 -25.28 7.51 15.09
N LYS A 230 -25.44 8.75 14.57
CA LYS A 230 -26.14 9.83 15.26
C LYS A 230 -27.62 9.51 15.50
N ILE A 231 -28.30 8.93 14.51
CA ILE A 231 -29.72 8.55 14.62
C ILE A 231 -29.96 7.49 15.69
N LYS A 232 -29.04 6.52 15.83
CA LYS A 232 -29.14 5.45 16.83
C LYS A 232 -28.86 5.95 18.25
N THR A 233 -28.12 7.06 18.38
CA THR A 233 -27.76 7.67 19.67
C THR A 233 -28.62 8.88 20.04
N ALA A 234 -29.41 9.42 19.11
CA ALA A 234 -30.26 10.59 19.34
C ALA A 234 -31.62 10.18 19.93
N ASP A 235 -32.14 11.03 20.83
CA ASP A 235 -33.46 10.88 21.48
C ASP A 235 -34.63 10.89 20.46
N PRO A 236 -35.84 10.42 20.83
CA PRO A 236 -36.97 10.14 19.93
C PRO A 236 -37.55 11.33 19.13
N GLU A 237 -36.93 12.50 19.16
CA GLU A 237 -37.33 13.71 18.43
C GLU A 237 -37.32 13.56 16.90
N ILE A 238 -36.52 12.64 16.36
CA ILE A 238 -36.48 12.34 14.91
C ILE A 238 -37.84 11.80 14.43
N VAL A 239 -38.60 11.12 15.30
CA VAL A 239 -39.96 10.65 15.03
C VAL A 239 -40.90 11.83 14.69
N SER A 240 -40.65 13.05 15.21
CA SER A 240 -41.46 14.23 14.92
C SER A 240 -41.22 14.84 13.53
N LEU A 241 -40.04 14.63 12.92
CA LEU A 241 -39.79 15.07 11.54
C LEU A 241 -40.59 14.25 10.51
N HIS A 242 -40.94 13.00 10.83
CA HIS A 242 -41.73 12.13 9.94
C HIS A 242 -43.12 12.69 9.65
N SER A 243 -43.78 13.31 10.63
CA SER A 243 -45.08 13.94 10.42
C SER A 243 -44.97 15.20 9.55
N SER A 244 -43.97 16.04 9.80
CA SER A 244 -43.77 17.31 9.08
C SER A 244 -43.50 17.14 7.58
N VAL A 245 -42.84 16.06 7.15
CA VAL A 245 -42.54 15.81 5.73
C VAL A 245 -43.72 15.20 5.01
N GLY A 246 -44.42 14.23 5.62
CA GLY A 246 -45.68 13.70 5.08
C GLY A 246 -46.74 14.79 4.92
N ASP A 247 -46.79 15.75 5.87
CA ASP A 247 -47.68 16.89 5.80
C ASP A 247 -47.28 17.90 4.72
N ARG A 248 -45.97 18.12 4.49
CA ARG A 248 -45.46 18.94 3.38
C ARG A 248 -45.75 18.36 2.00
N VAL A 249 -45.62 17.04 1.83
CA VAL A 249 -46.00 16.36 0.57
C VAL A 249 -47.51 16.52 0.31
N ARG A 250 -48.35 16.28 1.32
CA ARG A 250 -49.80 16.49 1.22
C ARG A 250 -50.18 17.95 0.97
N LEU A 251 -49.43 18.91 1.52
CA LEU A 251 -49.64 20.35 1.27
C LEU A 251 -49.25 20.77 -0.15
N CYS A 252 -48.16 20.21 -0.71
CA CYS A 252 -47.75 20.45 -2.10
C CYS A 252 -48.77 19.94 -3.11
N LEU A 253 -49.49 18.86 -2.79
CA LEU A 253 -50.55 18.33 -3.66
C LEU A 253 -51.88 19.08 -3.54
N LYS A 254 -52.19 19.65 -2.36
CA LYS A 254 -53.39 20.48 -2.15
C LYS A 254 -53.31 21.88 -2.77
N ASN A 255 -52.11 22.34 -3.15
CA ASN A 255 -51.87 23.67 -3.74
C ASN A 255 -51.67 23.63 -5.28
N LYS A 256 -52.05 22.52 -5.93
CA LYS A 256 -52.22 22.40 -7.39
C LYS A 256 -53.69 22.17 -7.71
#